data_AF-A0A2D5AXM8-F1
#
_entry.id   AF-A0A2D5AXM8-F1
#
_cell.length_a   1.000
_cell.length_b   1.000
_cell.length_c   1.000
_cell.angle_alpha   90.00
_cell.angle_beta   90.00
_cell.angle_gamma   90.00
#
_symmetry.space_group_name_H-M   'P 1'
#
loop_
_entity.id
_entity.type
_entity.pdbx_description
1 polymer ?
#
loop_
_entity_poly.entity_id
_entity_poly.type
_entity_poly.pdbx_seq_one_letter_code
_entity_poly.pdbx_strand_id
1 'polypeptide(L)'
;MTDNCPKCWADLRTPLFCESCDEVLDTQNDSPFRILGMAQGFHLDRMSLRKRLLHLSRHLHPDVHGTADDATRDLAQRKTAELNAAFQILEDDFRRASWLVRSLGGPTEETEPQMPQAFLTEVLEWNEAVEEARTSEPGSTESARLAGLEDELRSERKKLMDGVAAKLTPLPELGSPELVEVRHKLNALRYLDRTLCQLEELRLKQANSPS
;
A
#
# COMPACT_ATOMS: atom_id res chain seq x y z
N MET A 1 -22.58 0.32 -13.38
CA MET A 1 -21.77 1.46 -13.86
C MET A 1 -21.72 1.35 -15.36
N THR A 2 -22.00 2.42 -16.08
CA THR A 2 -21.86 2.45 -17.54
C THR A 2 -20.37 2.38 -17.85
N ASP A 3 -19.96 1.33 -18.55
CA ASP A 3 -18.59 1.18 -19.06
C ASP A 3 -18.36 2.00 -20.33
N ASN A 4 -19.30 2.90 -20.67
CA ASN A 4 -19.29 3.73 -21.87
C ASN A 4 -19.33 5.21 -21.50
N CYS A 5 -18.62 6.01 -22.29
CA CYS A 5 -18.62 7.46 -22.17
C CYS A 5 -20.03 8.03 -22.43
N PRO A 6 -20.55 8.92 -21.56
CA PRO A 6 -21.87 9.52 -21.75
C PRO A 6 -21.94 10.47 -22.97
N LYS A 7 -20.80 10.92 -23.48
CA LYS A 7 -20.71 11.87 -24.61
C LYS A 7 -20.56 11.17 -25.96
N CYS A 8 -19.59 10.25 -26.06
CA CYS A 8 -19.25 9.60 -27.33
C CYS A 8 -19.50 8.09 -27.37
N TRP A 9 -20.00 7.50 -26.28
CA TRP A 9 -20.38 6.09 -26.16
C TRP A 9 -19.23 5.09 -26.31
N ALA A 10 -17.98 5.56 -26.43
CA ALA A 10 -16.79 4.71 -26.44
C ALA A 10 -16.59 3.99 -25.10
N ASP A 11 -16.00 2.80 -25.15
CA ASP A 11 -15.67 2.02 -23.96
C ASP A 11 -14.60 2.72 -23.11
N LEU A 12 -14.82 2.75 -21.80
CA LEU A 12 -13.96 3.40 -20.83
C LEU A 12 -12.98 2.40 -20.22
N ARG A 13 -11.69 2.60 -20.48
CA ARG A 13 -10.62 1.87 -19.77
C ARG A 13 -10.39 2.38 -18.35
N THR A 14 -10.70 3.65 -18.12
CA THR A 14 -10.60 4.33 -16.84
C THR A 14 -11.89 5.13 -16.61
N PRO A 15 -12.35 5.25 -15.36
CA PRO A 15 -13.50 6.07 -15.03
C PRO A 15 -13.15 7.57 -14.90
N LEU A 16 -11.87 7.97 -15.07
CA LEU A 16 -11.44 9.35 -14.84
C LEU A 16 -11.78 10.30 -16.00
N PHE A 17 -11.64 9.81 -17.23
CA PHE A 17 -11.90 10.56 -18.46
C PHE A 17 -12.12 9.60 -19.63
N CYS A 18 -12.63 10.11 -20.75
CA CYS A 18 -12.75 9.35 -21.98
C CYS A 18 -11.52 9.53 -22.88
N GLU A 19 -10.77 8.46 -23.14
CA GLU A 19 -9.59 8.49 -24.04
C GLU A 19 -9.94 8.82 -25.52
N SER A 20 -11.23 8.79 -25.92
CA SER A 20 -11.65 9.07 -27.30
C SER A 20 -12.13 10.51 -27.54
N CYS A 21 -12.65 11.19 -26.51
CA CYS A 21 -13.20 12.55 -26.65
C CYS A 21 -12.72 13.53 -25.58
N ASP A 22 -11.77 13.11 -24.75
CA ASP A 22 -11.14 13.86 -23.65
C ASP A 22 -12.09 14.42 -22.59
N GLU A 23 -13.33 13.93 -22.56
CA GLU A 23 -14.32 14.31 -21.55
C GLU A 23 -13.88 13.80 -20.18
N VAL A 24 -13.69 14.71 -19.22
CA VAL A 24 -13.41 14.36 -17.82
C VAL A 24 -14.71 13.91 -17.15
N LEU A 25 -14.68 12.79 -16.45
CA LEU A 25 -15.87 12.13 -15.92
C LEU A 25 -15.96 12.31 -14.40
N ASP A 26 -17.14 12.71 -13.90
CA ASP A 26 -17.41 12.82 -12.45
C ASP A 26 -17.95 11.50 -11.88
N THR A 27 -17.18 10.42 -12.04
CA THR A 27 -17.49 9.15 -11.35
C THR A 27 -17.07 9.21 -9.88
N GLN A 28 -17.62 8.32 -9.05
CA GLN A 28 -17.23 8.22 -7.64
C GLN A 28 -17.11 6.76 -7.22
N ASN A 29 -16.26 6.52 -6.22
CA ASN A 29 -16.11 5.23 -5.53
C ASN A 29 -15.63 4.08 -6.42
N ASP A 30 -14.80 4.37 -7.42
CA ASP A 30 -14.15 3.35 -8.25
C ASP A 30 -13.02 2.62 -7.50
N SER A 31 -12.72 1.39 -7.93
CA SER A 31 -11.57 0.67 -7.39
C SER A 31 -10.25 1.27 -7.90
N PRO A 32 -9.14 1.21 -7.13
CA PRO A 32 -7.83 1.64 -7.60
C PRO A 32 -7.39 0.95 -8.91
N PHE A 33 -7.77 -0.32 -9.08
CA PHE A 33 -7.52 -1.09 -10.30
C PHE A 33 -8.29 -0.52 -11.50
N ARG A 34 -9.57 -0.20 -11.33
CA ARG A 34 -10.41 0.42 -12.38
C ARG A 34 -9.94 1.83 -12.71
N ILE A 35 -9.56 2.62 -11.71
CA ILE A 35 -8.97 3.97 -11.88
C ILE A 35 -7.74 3.92 -12.81
N LEU A 36 -6.85 2.96 -12.60
CA LEU A 36 -5.63 2.78 -13.41
C LEU A 36 -5.84 1.94 -14.68
N GLY A 37 -7.05 1.43 -14.92
CA GLY A 37 -7.36 0.55 -16.05
C GLY A 37 -6.57 -0.76 -16.05
N MET A 38 -6.37 -1.34 -14.86
CA MET A 38 -5.62 -2.58 -14.65
C MET A 38 -6.52 -3.70 -14.12
N ALA A 39 -6.18 -4.94 -14.45
CA ALA A 39 -6.86 -6.11 -13.89
C ALA A 39 -6.59 -6.23 -12.38
N GLN A 40 -7.62 -6.60 -11.61
CA GLN A 40 -7.51 -6.79 -10.17
C GLN A 40 -6.66 -8.02 -9.86
N GLY A 41 -5.64 -7.85 -9.02
CA GLY A 41 -4.73 -8.92 -8.62
C GLY A 41 -3.66 -8.43 -7.66
N PHE A 42 -3.05 -9.36 -6.93
CA PHE A 42 -1.95 -9.02 -6.03
C PHE A 42 -0.64 -8.74 -6.77
N HIS A 43 -0.28 -9.55 -7.76
CA HIS A 43 0.93 -9.30 -8.55
C HIS A 43 0.68 -8.27 -9.64
N LEU A 44 1.40 -7.15 -9.56
CA LEU A 44 1.39 -6.08 -10.55
C LEU A 44 2.81 -5.83 -11.08
N ASP A 45 2.92 -5.68 -12.39
CA ASP A 45 4.17 -5.19 -12.99
C ASP A 45 4.34 -3.69 -12.67
N ARG A 46 5.36 -3.36 -11.87
CA ARG A 46 5.63 -1.98 -11.42
C ARG A 46 5.90 -1.04 -12.60
N MET A 47 6.50 -1.54 -13.67
CA MET A 47 6.77 -0.74 -14.86
C MET A 47 5.48 -0.37 -15.59
N SER A 48 4.56 -1.33 -15.75
CA SER A 48 3.23 -1.11 -16.32
C SER A 48 2.39 -0.16 -15.46
N LEU A 49 2.42 -0.32 -14.13
CA LEU A 49 1.73 0.56 -13.20
C LEU A 49 2.18 2.03 -13.36
N ARG A 50 3.51 2.27 -13.39
CA ARG A 50 4.06 3.62 -13.59
C ARG A 50 3.77 4.20 -14.97
N LYS A 51 3.82 3.37 -16.02
CA LYS A 51 3.43 3.78 -17.37
C LYS A 51 1.96 4.21 -17.43
N ARG A 52 1.07 3.50 -16.73
CA ARG A 52 -0.35 3.85 -16.63
C ARG A 52 -0.55 5.18 -15.90
N LEU A 53 0.09 5.37 -14.75
CA LEU A 53 0.06 6.66 -14.05
C LEU A 53 0.47 7.81 -14.99
N LEU A 54 1.65 7.71 -15.61
CA LEU A 54 2.17 8.78 -16.48
C LEU A 54 1.25 9.07 -17.67
N HIS A 55 0.64 8.03 -18.27
CA HIS A 55 -0.30 8.21 -19.35
C HIS A 55 -1.54 8.98 -18.89
N LEU A 56 -2.19 8.53 -17.81
CA LEU A 56 -3.42 9.15 -17.30
C LEU A 56 -3.18 10.57 -16.77
N SER A 57 -2.07 10.81 -16.09
CA SER A 57 -1.71 12.14 -15.57
C SER A 57 -1.56 13.19 -16.67
N ARG A 58 -1.15 12.80 -17.89
CA ARG A 58 -1.04 13.75 -19.02
C ARG A 58 -2.39 14.27 -19.48
N HIS A 59 -3.44 13.44 -19.47
CA HIS A 59 -4.78 13.85 -19.87
C HIS A 59 -5.50 14.68 -18.80
N LEU A 60 -5.12 14.50 -17.53
CA LEU A 60 -5.67 15.23 -16.40
C LEU A 60 -4.84 16.44 -15.97
N HIS A 61 -3.73 16.73 -16.67
CA HIS A 61 -2.79 17.77 -16.28
C HIS A 61 -3.48 19.15 -16.32
N PRO A 62 -3.23 20.04 -15.33
CA PRO A 62 -3.81 21.38 -15.30
C PRO A 62 -3.56 22.19 -16.59
N ASP A 63 -2.42 22.00 -17.24
CA ASP A 63 -2.09 22.69 -18.50
C ASP A 63 -3.05 22.33 -19.65
N VAL A 64 -3.63 21.12 -19.66
CA VAL A 64 -4.61 20.70 -20.68
C VAL A 64 -5.94 21.41 -20.45
N HIS A 65 -6.29 21.66 -19.19
CA HIS A 65 -7.57 22.26 -18.78
C HIS A 65 -7.43 23.74 -18.38
N GLY A 66 -6.27 24.36 -18.62
CA GLY A 66 -5.97 25.71 -18.14
C GLY A 66 -6.89 26.80 -18.73
N THR A 67 -7.48 26.54 -19.89
CA THR A 67 -8.46 27.41 -20.58
C THR A 67 -9.91 26.95 -20.39
N ALA A 68 -10.15 25.87 -19.65
CA ALA A 68 -11.49 25.37 -19.35
C ALA A 68 -12.19 26.23 -18.28
N ASP A 69 -13.50 26.04 -18.13
CA ASP A 69 -14.24 26.68 -17.05
C ASP A 69 -13.82 26.15 -15.68
N ASP A 70 -14.15 26.92 -14.63
CA ASP A 70 -13.74 26.62 -13.25
C ASP A 70 -14.20 25.22 -12.81
N ALA A 71 -15.41 24.83 -13.20
CA ALA A 71 -15.98 23.53 -12.88
C ALA A 71 -15.15 22.37 -13.47
N THR A 72 -14.71 22.47 -14.73
CA THR A 72 -13.88 21.44 -15.37
C THR A 72 -12.48 21.39 -14.76
N ARG A 73 -11.89 22.54 -14.42
CA ARG A 73 -10.57 22.61 -13.76
C ARG A 73 -10.60 21.94 -12.39
N ASP A 74 -11.61 22.25 -11.58
CA ASP A 74 -11.80 21.65 -10.26
C ASP A 74 -12.04 20.13 -10.37
N LEU A 75 -12.83 19.69 -11.35
CA LEU A 75 -13.04 18.27 -11.61
C LEU A 75 -11.73 17.57 -12.01
N ALA A 76 -10.95 18.12 -12.94
CA ALA A 76 -9.66 17.56 -13.35
C ALA A 76 -8.67 17.46 -12.19
N GLN A 77 -8.65 18.45 -11.30
CA GLN A 77 -7.84 18.41 -10.09
C GLN A 77 -8.27 17.28 -9.14
N ARG A 78 -9.58 17.14 -8.87
CA ARG A 78 -10.12 16.03 -8.06
C ARG A 78 -9.73 14.67 -8.66
N LYS A 79 -9.86 14.52 -9.98
CA LYS A 79 -9.52 13.28 -10.70
C LYS A 79 -8.03 12.97 -10.68
N THR A 80 -7.17 13.98 -10.71
CA THR A 80 -5.72 13.81 -10.53
C THR A 80 -5.38 13.32 -9.12
N ALA A 81 -6.03 13.86 -8.09
CA ALA A 81 -5.85 13.39 -6.72
C ALA A 81 -6.30 11.94 -6.53
N GLU A 82 -7.45 11.58 -7.13
CA GLU A 82 -7.97 10.20 -7.14
C GLU A 82 -7.00 9.23 -7.82
N LEU A 83 -6.44 9.60 -8.99
CA LEU A 83 -5.42 8.82 -9.69
C LEU A 83 -4.18 8.56 -8.82
N ASN A 84 -3.66 9.61 -8.17
CA ASN A 84 -2.48 9.51 -7.32
C ASN A 84 -2.75 8.62 -6.09
N ALA A 85 -3.92 8.75 -5.46
CA ALA A 85 -4.32 7.91 -4.34
C ALA A 85 -4.42 6.43 -4.77
N ALA A 86 -5.03 6.14 -5.92
CA ALA A 86 -5.09 4.79 -6.48
C ALA A 86 -3.69 4.21 -6.72
N PHE A 87 -2.80 5.01 -7.33
CA PHE A 87 -1.42 4.59 -7.55
C PHE A 87 -0.67 4.29 -6.25
N GLN A 88 -0.80 5.14 -5.23
CA GLN A 88 -0.16 4.92 -3.92
C GLN A 88 -0.67 3.65 -3.22
N ILE A 89 -1.92 3.26 -3.43
CA ILE A 89 -2.45 1.99 -2.93
C ILE A 89 -1.85 0.82 -3.71
N LEU A 90 -1.76 0.93 -5.03
CA LEU A 90 -1.30 -0.18 -5.89
C LEU A 90 0.22 -0.33 -5.95
N GLU A 91 1.02 0.70 -5.68
CA GLU A 91 2.48 0.61 -5.71
C GLU A 91 3.04 -0.12 -4.47
N ASP A 92 2.39 0.07 -3.32
CA ASP A 92 2.79 -0.53 -2.05
C ASP A 92 2.11 -1.89 -1.83
N ASP A 93 2.90 -2.95 -1.67
CA ASP A 93 2.39 -4.32 -1.58
C ASP A 93 1.50 -4.53 -0.33
N PHE A 94 1.81 -3.85 0.78
CA PHE A 94 1.02 -3.92 2.01
C PHE A 94 -0.34 -3.24 1.85
N ARG A 95 -0.37 -2.00 1.33
CA ARG A 95 -1.60 -1.25 1.07
C ARG A 95 -2.46 -1.97 0.04
N ARG A 96 -1.84 -2.55 -1.00
CA ARG A 96 -2.51 -3.34 -2.02
C ARG A 96 -3.15 -4.60 -1.43
N ALA A 97 -2.43 -5.36 -0.61
CA ALA A 97 -2.97 -6.52 0.10
C ALA A 97 -4.14 -6.13 1.02
N SER A 98 -3.97 -5.08 1.83
CA SER A 98 -5.02 -4.63 2.76
C SER A 98 -6.29 -4.18 2.02
N TRP A 99 -6.13 -3.49 0.88
CA TRP A 99 -7.25 -3.11 0.02
C TRP A 99 -7.96 -4.34 -0.58
N LEU A 100 -7.19 -5.32 -1.08
CA LEU A 100 -7.74 -6.56 -1.65
C LEU A 100 -8.53 -7.36 -0.62
N VAL A 101 -8.01 -7.49 0.61
CA VAL A 101 -8.72 -8.16 1.70
C VAL A 101 -10.08 -7.51 1.94
N ARG A 102 -10.12 -6.17 2.05
CA ARG A 102 -11.38 -5.44 2.25
C ARG A 102 -12.32 -5.56 1.06
N SER A 103 -11.82 -5.46 -0.18
CA SER A 103 -12.66 -5.52 -1.38
C SER A 103 -13.24 -6.92 -1.62
N LEU A 104 -12.60 -7.95 -1.08
CA LEU A 104 -13.10 -9.32 -1.07
C LEU A 104 -14.00 -9.65 0.13
N GLY A 105 -14.41 -8.65 0.94
CA GLY A 105 -15.29 -8.85 2.08
C GLY A 105 -14.59 -9.39 3.34
N GLY A 106 -13.26 -9.33 3.39
CA GLY A 106 -12.47 -9.66 4.56
C GLY A 106 -12.44 -8.55 5.61
N PRO A 107 -11.93 -8.84 6.82
CA PRO A 107 -11.92 -7.88 7.93
C PRO A 107 -10.92 -6.74 7.70
N THR A 108 -11.18 -5.62 8.38
CA THR A 108 -10.22 -4.52 8.55
C THR A 108 -9.39 -4.73 9.81
N GLU A 109 -8.39 -3.86 10.02
CA GLU A 109 -7.59 -3.87 11.25
C GLU A 109 -8.46 -3.62 12.49
N GLU A 110 -9.44 -2.73 12.39
CA GLU A 110 -10.31 -2.38 13.51
C GLU A 110 -11.24 -3.54 13.91
N THR A 111 -11.69 -4.32 12.94
CA THR A 111 -12.58 -5.47 13.19
C THR A 111 -11.85 -6.73 13.63
N GLU A 112 -10.58 -6.87 13.23
CA GLU A 112 -9.72 -8.01 13.57
C GLU A 112 -8.29 -7.52 13.86
N PRO A 113 -8.05 -6.93 15.05
CA PRO A 113 -6.75 -6.38 15.42
C PRO A 113 -5.71 -7.43 15.82
N GLN A 114 -6.10 -8.70 15.92
CA GLN A 114 -5.26 -9.79 16.40
C GLN A 114 -4.07 -10.05 15.47
N MET A 115 -2.94 -10.39 16.08
CA MET A 115 -1.78 -10.96 15.40
C MET A 115 -1.73 -12.48 15.63
N PRO A 116 -1.02 -13.25 14.80
CA PRO A 116 -0.87 -14.69 15.01
C PRO A 116 -0.22 -14.97 16.37
N GLN A 117 -0.76 -15.91 17.15
CA GLN A 117 -0.25 -16.22 18.50
C GLN A 117 1.24 -16.59 18.50
N ALA A 118 1.70 -17.32 17.48
CA ALA A 118 3.11 -17.70 17.33
C ALA A 118 4.04 -16.47 17.27
N PHE A 119 3.53 -15.34 16.81
CA PHE A 119 4.27 -14.10 16.67
C PHE A 119 4.42 -13.33 17.99
N LEU A 120 3.56 -13.58 18.99
CA LEU A 120 3.57 -12.80 20.23
C LEU A 120 4.80 -13.07 21.10
N THR A 121 5.35 -14.29 21.06
CA THR A 121 6.58 -14.64 21.77
C THR A 121 7.77 -13.92 21.16
N GLU A 122 7.93 -13.98 19.83
CA GLU A 122 8.99 -13.28 19.10
C GLU A 122 8.93 -11.76 19.33
N VAL A 123 7.72 -11.19 19.32
CA VAL A 123 7.45 -9.78 19.64
C VAL A 123 7.99 -9.37 21.01
N LEU A 124 7.84 -10.23 22.02
CA LEU A 124 8.35 -9.96 23.36
C LEU A 124 9.88 -9.93 23.37
N GLU A 125 10.52 -10.93 22.78
CA GLU A 125 11.98 -11.04 22.69
C GLU A 125 12.59 -9.86 21.92
N TRP A 126 11.99 -9.45 20.80
CA TRP A 126 12.45 -8.29 20.05
C TRP A 126 12.29 -6.98 20.82
N ASN A 127 11.19 -6.82 21.58
CA ASN A 127 11.01 -5.64 22.44
C ASN A 127 12.08 -5.58 23.53
N GLU A 128 12.38 -6.70 24.17
CA GLU A 128 13.45 -6.78 25.17
C GLU A 128 14.80 -6.38 24.56
N ALA A 129 15.15 -6.94 23.40
CA ALA A 129 16.40 -6.59 22.70
C ALA A 129 16.46 -5.10 22.29
N VAL A 130 15.36 -4.52 21.83
CA VAL A 130 15.26 -3.09 21.51
C VAL A 130 15.47 -2.24 22.76
N GLU A 131 14.83 -2.58 23.88
CA GLU A 131 14.94 -1.83 25.14
C GLU A 131 16.32 -1.95 25.79
N GLU A 132 16.92 -3.14 25.78
CA GLU A 132 18.31 -3.33 26.23
C GLU A 132 19.24 -2.37 25.47
N ALA A 133 19.19 -2.39 24.14
CA ALA A 133 20.06 -1.55 23.33
C ALA A 133 19.75 -0.04 23.42
N ARG A 134 18.53 0.35 23.82
CA ARG A 134 18.19 1.76 24.15
C ARG A 134 18.95 2.24 25.38
N THR A 135 19.18 1.35 26.34
CA THR A 135 19.80 1.70 27.63
C THR A 135 21.32 1.49 27.65
N SER A 136 21.86 0.76 26.67
CA SER A 136 23.29 0.50 26.54
C SER A 136 24.06 1.67 25.93
N GLU A 137 25.36 1.75 26.24
CA GLU A 137 26.26 2.74 25.64
C GLU A 137 26.45 2.49 24.14
N PRO A 138 26.61 3.55 23.31
CA PRO A 138 26.98 3.41 21.90
C PRO A 138 28.26 2.59 21.73
N GLY A 139 28.25 1.60 20.84
CA GLY A 139 29.40 0.72 20.62
C GLY A 139 29.54 -0.46 21.59
N SER A 140 28.60 -0.62 22.52
CA SER A 140 28.47 -1.82 23.35
C SER A 140 28.12 -3.08 22.54
N THR A 141 28.26 -4.26 23.16
CA THR A 141 27.89 -5.54 22.52
C THR A 141 26.39 -5.58 22.21
N GLU A 142 25.58 -4.94 23.05
CA GLU A 142 24.13 -4.82 22.93
C GLU A 142 23.74 -3.93 21.74
N SER A 143 24.44 -2.80 21.55
CA SER A 143 24.28 -1.95 20.35
C SER A 143 24.66 -2.71 19.06
N ALA A 144 25.70 -3.56 19.10
CA ALA A 144 26.09 -4.39 17.95
C ALA A 144 25.05 -5.48 17.62
N ARG A 145 24.29 -5.98 18.60
CA ARG A 145 23.19 -6.95 18.38
C ARG A 145 22.01 -6.36 17.61
N LEU A 146 21.83 -5.03 17.61
CA LEU A 146 20.74 -4.38 16.87
C LEU A 146 20.79 -4.60 15.37
N ALA A 147 22.00 -4.66 14.77
CA ALA A 147 22.12 -4.93 13.34
C ALA A 147 21.64 -6.34 12.99
N GLY A 148 21.97 -7.34 13.83
CA GLY A 148 21.48 -8.70 13.67
C GLY A 148 19.97 -8.81 13.83
N LEU A 149 19.40 -8.09 14.81
CA LEU A 149 17.96 -8.01 15.00
C LEU A 149 17.26 -7.33 13.81
N GLU A 150 17.82 -6.26 13.26
CA GLU A 150 17.26 -5.59 12.09
C GLU A 150 17.19 -6.54 10.87
N ASP A 151 18.26 -7.29 10.62
CA ASP A 151 18.30 -8.29 9.54
C ASP A 151 17.28 -9.41 9.77
N GLU A 152 17.12 -9.87 11.01
CA GLU A 152 16.11 -10.86 11.40
C GLU A 152 14.69 -10.34 11.13
N LEU A 153 14.35 -9.14 11.60
CA LEU A 153 13.04 -8.51 11.40
C LEU A 153 12.75 -8.27 9.91
N ARG A 154 13.76 -7.84 9.12
CA ARG A 154 13.62 -7.67 7.66
C ARG A 154 13.35 -9.01 6.97
N SER A 155 14.05 -10.06 7.38
CA SER A 155 13.84 -11.42 6.87
C SER A 155 12.43 -11.91 7.19
N GLU A 156 11.97 -11.73 8.43
CA GLU A 156 10.64 -12.17 8.86
C GLU A 156 9.53 -11.37 8.16
N ARG A 157 9.70 -10.05 8.04
CA ARG A 157 8.82 -9.20 7.24
C ARG A 157 8.69 -9.69 5.81
N LYS A 158 9.81 -10.08 5.19
CA LYS A 158 9.80 -10.63 3.83
C LYS A 158 9.01 -11.95 3.78
N LYS A 159 9.26 -12.88 4.69
CA LYS A 159 8.52 -14.16 4.74
C LYS A 159 7.02 -13.96 4.91
N LEU A 160 6.60 -13.06 5.80
CA LEU A 160 5.20 -12.74 6.01
C LEU A 160 4.55 -12.15 4.76
N MET A 161 5.23 -11.21 4.09
CA MET A 161 4.72 -10.63 2.84
C MET A 161 4.66 -11.65 1.71
N ASP A 162 5.65 -12.53 1.58
CA ASP A 162 5.63 -13.63 0.61
C ASP A 162 4.46 -14.60 0.90
N GLY A 163 4.16 -14.85 2.18
CA GLY A 163 2.99 -15.61 2.61
C GLY A 163 1.64 -14.93 2.33
N VAL A 164 1.57 -13.59 2.43
CA VAL A 164 0.40 -12.80 2.02
C VAL A 164 0.21 -12.91 0.51
N ALA A 165 1.28 -12.77 -0.27
CA ALA A 165 1.26 -12.87 -1.72
C ALA A 165 0.73 -14.23 -2.19
N ALA A 166 1.20 -15.32 -1.57
CA ALA A 166 0.76 -16.67 -1.87
C ALA A 166 -0.74 -16.90 -1.61
N LYS A 167 -1.29 -16.29 -0.55
CA LYS A 167 -2.73 -16.39 -0.23
C LYS A 167 -3.61 -15.49 -1.08
N LEU A 168 -3.05 -14.47 -1.72
CA LEU A 168 -3.76 -13.58 -2.64
C LEU A 168 -3.51 -13.92 -4.12
N THR A 169 -2.87 -15.07 -4.40
CA THR A 169 -2.54 -15.52 -5.77
C THR A 169 -2.84 -17.02 -5.95
N PRO A 170 -3.95 -17.40 -6.62
CA PRO A 170 -5.01 -16.53 -7.16
C PRO A 170 -5.79 -15.82 -6.03
N LEU A 171 -6.60 -14.82 -6.40
CA LEU A 171 -7.44 -14.14 -5.41
C LEU A 171 -8.44 -15.12 -4.78
N PRO A 172 -8.59 -15.12 -3.45
CA PRO A 172 -9.62 -15.89 -2.77
C PRO A 172 -11.04 -15.52 -3.21
N GLU A 173 -11.97 -16.44 -2.95
CA GLU A 173 -13.39 -16.17 -3.10
C GLU A 173 -13.86 -15.07 -2.13
N LEU A 174 -14.96 -14.41 -2.49
CA LEU A 174 -15.58 -13.36 -1.69
C LEU A 174 -15.98 -13.93 -0.31
N GLY A 175 -15.50 -13.31 0.76
CA GLY A 175 -15.79 -13.73 2.14
C GLY A 175 -15.04 -14.98 2.61
N SER A 176 -14.02 -15.45 1.86
CA SER A 176 -13.22 -16.61 2.25
C SER A 176 -12.59 -16.43 3.65
N PRO A 177 -12.54 -17.47 4.51
CA PRO A 177 -11.84 -17.42 5.79
C PRO A 177 -10.34 -17.12 5.65
N GLU A 178 -9.74 -17.40 4.49
CA GLU A 178 -8.34 -17.07 4.19
C GLU A 178 -8.06 -15.57 4.32
N LEU A 179 -9.07 -14.72 4.11
CA LEU A 179 -8.95 -13.26 4.23
C LEU A 179 -8.66 -12.83 5.68
N VAL A 180 -9.17 -13.58 6.67
CA VAL A 180 -8.86 -13.37 8.10
C VAL A 180 -7.40 -13.72 8.38
N GLU A 181 -6.91 -14.83 7.83
CA GLU A 181 -5.50 -15.21 7.99
C GLU A 181 -4.55 -14.19 7.35
N VAL A 182 -4.92 -13.67 6.17
CA VAL A 182 -4.16 -12.57 5.53
C VAL A 182 -4.20 -11.32 6.40
N ARG A 183 -5.34 -10.98 7.02
CA ARG A 183 -5.43 -9.85 7.96
C ARG A 183 -4.49 -10.01 9.15
N HIS A 184 -4.44 -11.18 9.78
CA HIS A 184 -3.50 -11.43 10.88
C HIS A 184 -2.05 -11.24 10.45
N LYS A 185 -1.66 -11.73 9.27
CA LYS A 185 -0.32 -11.51 8.70
C LYS A 185 -0.03 -10.03 8.44
N LEU A 186 -1.00 -9.27 7.94
CA LEU A 186 -0.87 -7.82 7.78
C LEU A 186 -0.70 -7.09 9.13
N ASN A 187 -1.41 -7.52 10.17
CA ASN A 187 -1.25 -6.94 11.50
C ASN A 187 0.18 -7.15 12.03
N ALA A 188 0.72 -8.36 11.85
CA ALA A 188 2.12 -8.68 12.19
C ALA A 188 3.14 -7.87 11.36
N LEU A 189 2.92 -7.74 10.04
CA LEU A 189 3.75 -6.90 9.17
C LEU A 189 3.82 -5.45 9.62
N ARG A 190 2.68 -4.87 10.02
CA ARG A 190 2.63 -3.49 10.52
C ARG A 190 3.42 -3.33 11.82
N TYR A 191 3.38 -4.33 12.70
CA TYR A 191 4.20 -4.34 13.90
C TYR A 191 5.69 -4.32 13.53
N LEU A 192 6.13 -5.21 12.63
CA LEU A 192 7.52 -5.25 12.17
C LEU A 192 7.96 -3.92 11.55
N ASP A 193 7.13 -3.33 10.69
CA ASP A 193 7.41 -2.03 10.08
C ASP A 193 7.65 -0.95 11.14
N ARG A 194 6.81 -0.91 12.18
CA ARG A 194 6.99 0.01 13.30
C ARG A 194 8.29 -0.25 14.07
N THR A 195 8.60 -1.50 14.38
CA THR A 195 9.83 -1.85 15.11
C THR A 195 11.09 -1.55 14.29
N LEU A 196 11.07 -1.81 12.99
CA LEU A 196 12.15 -1.47 12.07
C LEU A 196 12.41 0.05 12.03
N CYS A 197 11.34 0.86 11.95
CA CYS A 197 11.48 2.33 12.04
C CYS A 197 12.09 2.76 13.38
N GLN A 198 11.68 2.14 14.50
CA GLN A 198 12.24 2.44 15.81
C GLN A 198 13.73 2.10 15.90
N LEU A 199 14.17 0.98 15.33
CA LEU A 199 15.58 0.60 15.27
C LEU A 199 16.41 1.58 14.44
N GLU A 200 15.88 2.01 13.28
CA GLU A 200 16.55 2.99 12.43
C GLU A 200 16.75 4.32 13.17
N GLU A 201 15.73 4.81 13.88
CA GLU A 201 15.83 6.01 14.71
C GLU A 201 16.87 5.87 15.82
N LEU A 202 16.93 4.72 16.48
CA LEU A 202 17.92 4.45 17.54
C LEU A 202 19.33 4.46 17.02
N ARG A 203 19.56 3.83 15.87
CA ARG A 203 20.87 3.82 15.22
C ARG A 203 21.33 5.23 14.84
N LEU A 204 20.42 6.04 14.30
CA LEU A 204 20.72 7.44 13.98
C LEU A 204 21.04 8.27 15.23
N LYS A 205 20.39 8.01 16.36
CA LYS A 205 20.72 8.67 17.64
C LYS A 205 22.10 8.26 18.15
N GLN A 206 22.41 6.96 18.15
CA GLN A 206 23.72 6.44 18.59
C GLN A 206 24.87 6.97 17.72
N ALA A 207 24.67 7.10 16.41
CA ALA A 207 25.68 7.64 15.48
C ALA A 207 25.94 9.15 15.67
N ASN A 208 24.96 9.90 16.19
CA ASN A 208 25.03 11.35 16.38
C ASN A 208 25.36 11.79 17.82
N SER A 209 25.50 10.85 18.76
CA SER A 209 25.94 11.14 20.12
C SER A 209 27.45 11.48 20.14
N PRO A 210 27.87 12.66 20.61
CA PRO A 210 29.28 13.01 20.69
C PRO A 210 29.99 12.10 21.71
N SER A 211 31.16 11.59 21.32
CA SER A 211 32.10 10.86 22.18
C SER A 211 32.65 11.73 23.31
#